data_AF-A0AAV5RLY0-F1
#
_entry.id   AF-A0AAV5RLY0-F1
#
_cell.length_a   1.000
_cell.length_b   1.000
_cell.length_c   1.000
_cell.angle_alpha   90.00
_cell.angle_beta   90.00
_cell.angle_gamma   90.00
#
_symmetry.space_group_name_H-M   'P 1'
#
loop_
_entity.id
_entity.type
_entity.pdbx_description
1 polymer ?
#
loop_
_entity_poly.entity_id
_entity_poly.type
_entity_poly.pdbx_seq_one_letter_code
_entity_poly.pdbx_strand_id
1 'polypeptide(L)'
;MDDICSSENFTSQPKRLPKPFEYASNKADVFEAFESGFFTEVIDRTTSLIPESKDDMALALRLWYIRIQSLLFLHLGFYAAEEINKSLRPVFEPDFTESLETAEMKLAAFKLRLLLVPVRTKGINQSTVASYYAMGGEARAYAREAQNDTETEKKWLSLLELSGIYALSSLVALQEYETCVEFCRTHFSVTKNVFYAKTAAMLNLTIGDTFSARYWIDKVNEIDSEEGAKILAVVKFSDEDGDRTYPALVDFYSGKVKDALTELESAAMNQHSANGALLSSNIANLFAVYDLVLPDAEEHRQKFVNSLESPHLESTEMTAYFRTD
;
A
#
# COMPACT_ATOMS: atom_id res chain seq x y z
N MET A 1 -59.18 -4.58 -31.50
CA MET A 1 -59.94 -3.42 -30.99
C MET A 1 -59.36 -3.10 -29.63
N ASP A 2 -58.11 -2.61 -29.55
CA ASP A 2 -57.56 -1.34 -30.14
C ASP A 2 -58.22 -0.13 -29.44
N ASP A 3 -57.60 0.99 -29.06
CA ASP A 3 -56.19 1.44 -29.05
C ASP A 3 -56.11 2.76 -28.19
N ILE A 4 -54.98 3.32 -27.72
CA ILE A 4 -53.54 3.01 -27.84
C ILE A 4 -52.77 3.54 -26.58
N CYS A 5 -51.44 3.44 -26.58
CA CYS A 5 -50.47 4.00 -25.61
C CYS A 5 -50.72 5.42 -25.06
N SER A 6 -50.39 5.64 -23.78
CA SER A 6 -49.52 6.76 -23.40
C SER A 6 -48.27 6.22 -22.71
N SER A 7 -47.17 6.21 -23.45
CA SER A 7 -45.87 5.76 -22.99
C SER A 7 -45.17 6.88 -22.23
N GLU A 8 -45.21 6.86 -20.90
CA GLU A 8 -44.21 7.57 -20.12
C GLU A 8 -42.88 6.83 -20.27
N ASN A 9 -41.92 7.49 -20.92
CA ASN A 9 -40.62 6.93 -21.20
C ASN A 9 -39.85 6.72 -19.89
N PHE A 10 -39.84 5.49 -19.38
CA PHE A 10 -38.90 5.01 -18.36
C PHE A 10 -37.47 4.91 -18.94
N THR A 11 -36.93 6.05 -19.38
CA THR A 11 -35.49 6.25 -19.57
C THR A 11 -34.89 6.78 -18.27
N SER A 12 -35.00 6.01 -17.18
CA SER A 12 -34.14 6.20 -16.01
C SER A 12 -32.72 5.73 -16.36
N GLN A 13 -32.06 6.48 -17.23
CA GLN A 13 -30.60 6.51 -17.23
C GLN A 13 -30.16 6.76 -15.78
N PRO A 14 -29.11 6.10 -15.28
CA PRO A 14 -28.62 6.35 -13.94
C PRO A 14 -28.39 7.87 -13.80
N LYS A 15 -29.07 8.49 -12.83
CA LYS A 15 -28.94 9.93 -12.55
C LYS A 15 -27.45 10.23 -12.48
N ARG A 16 -26.96 11.13 -13.34
CA ARG A 16 -25.53 11.45 -13.41
C ARG A 16 -25.02 11.73 -12.00
N LEU A 17 -23.84 11.20 -11.72
CA LEU A 17 -23.10 11.52 -10.49
C LEU A 17 -23.12 13.05 -10.30
N PRO A 18 -23.47 13.58 -9.11
CA PRO A 18 -23.53 15.02 -8.92
C PRO A 18 -22.17 15.67 -9.23
N LYS A 19 -22.16 16.87 -9.83
CA LYS A 19 -20.96 17.59 -10.32
C LYS A 19 -19.63 17.35 -9.57
N PRO A 20 -19.51 17.50 -8.23
CA PRO A 20 -18.24 17.21 -7.54
C PRO A 20 -17.70 15.79 -7.79
N PHE A 21 -18.57 14.80 -7.95
CA PHE A 21 -18.22 13.42 -8.32
C PHE A 21 -17.95 13.24 -9.82
N GLU A 22 -18.36 14.18 -10.69
CA GLU A 22 -17.95 14.19 -12.11
C GLU A 22 -16.49 14.66 -12.26
N TYR A 23 -16.01 15.57 -11.40
CA TYR A 23 -14.63 16.10 -11.47
C TYR A 23 -13.56 15.12 -10.98
N ALA A 24 -13.92 14.14 -10.14
CA ALA A 24 -13.01 13.12 -9.64
C ALA A 24 -12.42 12.18 -10.73
N SER A 25 -12.88 12.29 -11.98
CA SER A 25 -12.30 11.58 -13.13
C SER A 25 -11.00 12.21 -13.66
N ASN A 26 -10.72 13.48 -13.33
CA ASN A 26 -9.44 14.10 -13.62
C ASN A 26 -8.51 13.94 -12.42
N LYS A 27 -7.21 13.73 -12.68
CA LYS A 27 -6.16 13.49 -11.69
C LYS A 27 -5.81 14.75 -10.88
N ALA A 28 -6.75 15.27 -10.09
CA ALA A 28 -6.40 16.15 -8.98
C ALA A 28 -5.50 15.36 -8.03
N ASP A 29 -4.40 15.97 -7.59
CA ASP A 29 -3.56 15.33 -6.57
C ASP A 29 -4.40 15.21 -5.27
N VAL A 30 -4.19 14.15 -4.50
CA VAL A 30 -4.97 13.91 -3.28
C VAL A 30 -4.78 15.08 -2.29
N PHE A 31 -3.61 15.72 -2.36
CA PHE A 31 -3.29 16.96 -1.63
C PHE A 31 -4.12 18.17 -2.10
N GLU A 32 -4.31 18.35 -3.42
CA GLU A 32 -5.13 19.42 -4.00
C GLU A 32 -6.62 19.25 -3.64
N ALA A 33 -7.12 18.00 -3.62
CA ALA A 33 -8.45 17.67 -3.11
C ALA A 33 -8.61 17.97 -1.61
N PHE A 34 -7.52 17.87 -0.82
CA PHE A 34 -7.53 18.26 0.59
C PHE A 34 -7.54 19.78 0.76
N GLU A 35 -6.64 20.51 0.10
CA GLU A 35 -6.54 21.99 0.19
C GLU A 35 -7.80 22.70 -0.33
N SER A 36 -8.46 22.16 -1.35
CA SER A 36 -9.71 22.71 -1.89
C SER A 36 -10.94 22.45 -1.00
N GLY A 37 -10.81 21.70 0.10
CA GLY A 37 -11.92 21.35 0.97
C GLY A 37 -12.91 20.34 0.37
N PHE A 38 -12.55 19.68 -0.74
CA PHE A 38 -13.41 18.76 -1.48
C PHE A 38 -14.01 17.66 -0.60
N PHE A 39 -13.20 17.05 0.28
CA PHE A 39 -13.67 15.99 1.18
C PHE A 39 -14.73 16.47 2.18
N THR A 40 -14.62 17.71 2.66
CA THR A 40 -15.64 18.32 3.54
C THR A 40 -16.94 18.58 2.76
N GLU A 41 -16.85 19.15 1.56
CA GLU A 41 -18.03 19.35 0.70
C GLU A 41 -18.70 18.02 0.33
N VAL A 42 -17.91 16.97 0.06
CA VAL A 42 -18.41 15.61 -0.18
C VAL A 42 -19.11 15.06 1.06
N ILE A 43 -18.54 15.20 2.26
CA ILE A 43 -19.19 14.76 3.52
C ILE A 43 -20.56 15.45 3.66
N ASP A 44 -20.60 16.78 3.59
CA ASP A 44 -21.83 17.57 3.80
C ASP A 44 -22.91 17.21 2.77
N ARG A 45 -22.57 17.24 1.47
CA ARG A 45 -23.50 16.92 0.37
C ARG A 45 -23.99 15.48 0.43
N THR A 46 -23.14 14.53 0.81
CA THR A 46 -23.51 13.11 0.83
C THR A 46 -24.65 12.85 1.83
N THR A 47 -24.66 13.56 2.97
CA THR A 47 -25.75 13.49 3.96
C THR A 47 -27.12 13.80 3.34
N SER A 48 -27.18 14.83 2.49
CA SER A 48 -28.43 15.29 1.84
C SER A 48 -28.85 14.45 0.62
N LEU A 49 -28.01 13.50 0.20
CA LEU A 49 -28.22 12.67 -1.00
C LEU A 49 -28.53 11.20 -0.66
N ILE A 50 -28.42 10.79 0.59
CA ILE A 50 -28.86 9.45 1.03
C ILE A 50 -30.38 9.37 0.83
N PRO A 51 -30.90 8.47 -0.03
CA PRO A 51 -32.33 8.36 -0.29
C PRO A 51 -33.10 7.90 0.95
N GLU A 52 -34.28 8.47 1.16
CA GLU A 52 -35.23 7.97 2.18
C GLU A 52 -36.02 6.73 1.72
N SER A 53 -36.12 6.47 0.41
CA SER A 53 -36.78 5.29 -0.15
C SER A 53 -35.81 4.12 -0.36
N LYS A 54 -36.36 2.90 -0.36
CA LYS A 54 -35.59 1.65 -0.55
C LYS A 54 -35.12 1.44 -1.99
N ASP A 55 -35.71 2.14 -2.96
CA ASP A 55 -35.57 1.84 -4.39
C ASP A 55 -34.17 2.17 -4.93
N ASP A 56 -33.46 3.11 -4.28
CA ASP A 56 -32.08 3.53 -4.64
C ASP A 56 -31.03 2.98 -3.64
N MET A 57 -31.26 1.82 -3.00
CA MET A 57 -30.36 1.24 -1.97
C MET A 57 -28.90 1.09 -2.42
N ALA A 58 -28.65 0.73 -3.68
CA ALA A 58 -27.28 0.62 -4.21
C ALA A 58 -26.55 1.99 -4.26
N LEU A 59 -27.29 3.07 -4.56
CA LEU A 59 -26.76 4.43 -4.52
C LEU A 59 -26.54 4.87 -3.07
N ALA A 60 -27.47 4.58 -2.17
CA ALA A 60 -27.33 4.85 -0.74
C ALA A 60 -26.04 4.24 -0.16
N LEU A 61 -25.79 2.95 -0.44
CA LEU A 61 -24.59 2.23 0.02
C LEU A 61 -23.29 2.78 -0.57
N ARG A 62 -23.30 3.25 -1.84
CA ARG A 62 -22.16 3.93 -2.48
C ARG A 62 -21.87 5.29 -1.85
N LEU A 63 -22.91 6.06 -1.57
CA LEU A 63 -22.80 7.34 -0.87
C LEU A 63 -22.22 7.14 0.53
N TRP A 64 -22.72 6.16 1.29
CA TRP A 64 -22.13 5.77 2.58
C TRP A 64 -20.64 5.37 2.47
N TYR A 65 -20.26 4.59 1.45
CA TYR A 65 -18.87 4.22 1.20
C TYR A 65 -17.98 5.46 1.02
N ILE A 66 -18.38 6.40 0.16
CA ILE A 66 -17.62 7.64 -0.11
C ILE A 66 -17.53 8.50 1.15
N ARG A 67 -18.63 8.67 1.89
CA ARG A 67 -18.67 9.44 3.14
C ARG A 67 -17.69 8.89 4.17
N ILE A 68 -17.75 7.59 4.44
CA ILE A 68 -16.85 6.97 5.41
C ILE A 68 -15.39 7.02 4.92
N GLN A 69 -15.15 6.83 3.62
CA GLN A 69 -13.79 6.95 3.07
C GLN A 69 -13.23 8.36 3.28
N SER A 70 -14.04 9.40 3.08
CA SER A 70 -13.67 10.80 3.32
C SER A 70 -13.39 11.06 4.81
N LEU A 71 -14.23 10.54 5.72
CA LEU A 71 -14.00 10.65 7.16
C LEU A 71 -12.70 9.95 7.58
N LEU A 72 -12.42 8.76 7.07
CA LEU A 72 -11.18 8.03 7.37
C LEU A 72 -9.95 8.75 6.80
N PHE A 73 -10.06 9.33 5.60
CA PHE A 73 -8.99 10.10 4.97
C PHE A 73 -8.64 11.38 5.76
N LEU A 74 -9.66 12.08 6.29
CA LEU A 74 -9.47 13.25 7.17
C LEU A 74 -9.05 12.88 8.62
N HIS A 75 -8.68 11.63 8.88
CA HIS A 75 -8.39 11.08 10.22
C HIS A 75 -9.55 11.19 11.24
N LEU A 76 -10.78 11.41 10.77
CA LEU A 76 -12.02 11.55 11.56
C LEU A 76 -12.65 10.18 11.92
N GLY A 77 -11.81 9.19 12.24
CA GLY A 77 -12.22 7.79 12.48
C GLY A 77 -13.24 7.60 13.61
N PHE A 78 -13.29 8.52 14.58
CA PHE A 78 -14.33 8.54 15.62
C PHE A 78 -15.75 8.69 15.04
N TYR A 79 -15.93 9.64 14.12
CA TYR A 79 -17.22 9.89 13.48
C TYR A 79 -17.62 8.73 12.56
N ALA A 80 -16.66 8.15 11.83
CA ALA A 80 -16.91 6.93 11.06
C ALA A 80 -17.37 5.76 11.95
N ALA A 81 -16.78 5.59 13.14
CA ALA A 81 -17.22 4.58 14.11
C ALA A 81 -18.61 4.88 14.68
N GLU A 82 -18.95 6.14 14.92
CA GLU A 82 -20.29 6.55 15.36
C GLU A 82 -21.37 6.22 14.33
N GLU A 83 -21.12 6.54 13.05
CA GLU A 83 -22.02 6.25 11.92
C GLU A 83 -22.20 4.74 11.69
N ILE A 84 -21.14 3.95 11.87
CA ILE A 84 -21.26 2.49 11.86
C ILE A 84 -22.21 2.01 12.96
N ASN A 85 -22.03 2.47 14.20
CA ASN A 85 -22.83 1.98 15.32
C ASN A 85 -24.29 2.43 15.27
N LYS A 86 -24.57 3.61 14.70
CA LYS A 86 -25.93 4.18 14.59
C LYS A 86 -26.69 3.71 13.34
N SER A 87 -26.04 3.70 12.19
CA SER A 87 -26.71 3.64 10.89
C SER A 87 -26.31 2.44 10.02
N LEU A 88 -25.05 1.97 10.12
CA LEU A 88 -24.53 0.89 9.25
C LEU A 88 -24.32 -0.45 9.97
N ARG A 89 -24.74 -0.59 11.23
CA ARG A 89 -24.67 -1.86 11.97
C ARG A 89 -25.33 -3.03 11.21
N PRO A 90 -26.52 -2.90 10.60
CA PRO A 90 -27.14 -4.00 9.86
C PRO A 90 -26.31 -4.47 8.66
N VAL A 91 -25.50 -3.59 8.06
CA VAL A 91 -24.63 -3.92 6.89
C VAL A 91 -23.65 -5.05 7.21
N PHE A 92 -23.40 -5.33 8.49
CA PHE A 92 -22.53 -6.40 8.98
C PHE A 92 -23.23 -7.70 9.41
N GLU A 93 -24.56 -7.75 9.34
CA GLU A 93 -25.38 -8.91 9.68
C GLU A 93 -25.52 -9.80 8.43
N PRO A 94 -25.40 -11.15 8.54
CA PRO A 94 -25.44 -12.03 7.36
C PRO A 94 -26.70 -11.82 6.51
N ASP A 95 -27.85 -11.82 7.20
CA ASP A 95 -29.19 -11.63 6.68
C ASP A 95 -29.34 -10.33 5.85
N PHE A 96 -28.54 -9.29 6.14
CA PHE A 96 -28.61 -8.04 5.39
C PHE A 96 -28.20 -8.25 3.93
N THR A 97 -27.07 -8.92 3.69
CA THR A 97 -26.57 -9.13 2.31
C THR A 97 -27.50 -10.07 1.53
N GLU A 98 -28.12 -11.03 2.22
CA GLU A 98 -29.12 -11.93 1.64
C GLU A 98 -30.43 -11.22 1.30
N SER A 99 -30.86 -10.24 2.11
CA SER A 99 -32.07 -9.43 1.89
C SER A 99 -32.00 -8.46 0.69
N LEU A 100 -30.80 -8.25 0.12
CA LEU A 100 -30.62 -7.36 -1.03
C LEU A 100 -30.98 -8.07 -2.33
N GLU A 101 -32.01 -7.56 -3.02
CA GLU A 101 -32.61 -8.22 -4.19
C GLU A 101 -31.69 -8.25 -5.42
N THR A 102 -30.81 -7.26 -5.58
CA THR A 102 -29.97 -7.11 -6.78
C THR A 102 -28.49 -7.38 -6.52
N ALA A 103 -27.79 -7.91 -7.53
CA ALA A 103 -26.33 -8.08 -7.49
C ALA A 103 -25.60 -6.74 -7.26
N GLU A 104 -26.11 -5.63 -7.81
CA GLU A 104 -25.52 -4.30 -7.64
C GLU A 104 -25.58 -3.81 -6.18
N MET A 105 -26.71 -4.05 -5.50
CA MET A 105 -26.84 -3.76 -4.06
C MET A 105 -25.87 -4.63 -3.24
N LYS A 106 -25.79 -5.95 -3.50
CA LYS A 106 -24.86 -6.86 -2.81
C LYS A 106 -23.40 -6.43 -2.99
N LEU A 107 -23.00 -6.07 -4.20
CA LEU A 107 -21.66 -5.54 -4.51
C LEU A 107 -21.37 -4.22 -3.77
N ALA A 108 -22.34 -3.31 -3.68
CA ALA A 108 -22.20 -2.05 -2.96
C ALA A 108 -22.08 -2.27 -1.44
N ALA A 109 -22.92 -3.14 -0.87
CA ALA A 109 -22.84 -3.52 0.55
C ALA A 109 -21.50 -4.19 0.88
N PHE A 110 -21.02 -5.09 0.03
CA PHE A 110 -19.73 -5.77 0.23
C PHE A 110 -18.54 -4.78 0.20
N LYS A 111 -18.51 -3.84 -0.76
CA LYS A 111 -17.50 -2.78 -0.81
C LYS A 111 -17.53 -1.91 0.44
N LEU A 112 -18.72 -1.54 0.92
CA LEU A 112 -18.90 -0.83 2.18
C LEU A 112 -18.32 -1.66 3.34
N ARG A 113 -18.71 -2.92 3.51
CA ARG A 113 -18.18 -3.81 4.55
C ARG A 113 -16.65 -3.85 4.57
N LEU A 114 -15.97 -4.00 3.41
CA LEU A 114 -14.50 -4.05 3.33
C LEU A 114 -13.83 -2.81 3.95
N LEU A 115 -14.34 -1.62 3.64
CA LEU A 115 -13.85 -0.35 4.19
C LEU A 115 -14.08 -0.24 5.70
N LEU A 116 -15.20 -0.78 6.19
CA LEU A 116 -15.61 -0.66 7.59
C LEU A 116 -14.97 -1.72 8.51
N VAL A 117 -14.32 -2.78 8.00
CA VAL A 117 -13.70 -3.85 8.81
C VAL A 117 -12.75 -3.31 9.90
N PRO A 118 -11.76 -2.42 9.62
CA PRO A 118 -10.84 -1.93 10.65
C PRO A 118 -11.54 -1.06 11.69
N VAL A 119 -12.56 -0.31 11.28
CA VAL A 119 -13.34 0.53 12.20
C VAL A 119 -14.19 -0.32 13.15
N ARG A 120 -14.83 -1.39 12.64
CA ARG A 120 -15.58 -2.36 13.45
C ARG A 120 -14.68 -3.14 14.41
N THR A 121 -13.49 -3.53 13.96
CA THR A 121 -12.51 -4.28 14.76
C THR A 121 -11.64 -3.39 15.66
N LYS A 122 -11.87 -2.06 15.66
CA LYS A 122 -11.17 -1.05 16.46
C LYS A 122 -9.67 -0.96 16.18
N GLY A 123 -9.28 -1.06 14.92
CA GLY A 123 -7.90 -0.95 14.44
C GLY A 123 -7.53 -2.10 13.50
N ILE A 124 -6.22 -2.30 13.32
CA ILE A 124 -5.69 -3.48 12.65
C ILE A 124 -5.25 -4.48 13.72
N ASN A 125 -5.82 -5.68 13.70
CA ASN A 125 -5.54 -6.79 14.60
C ASN A 125 -5.91 -8.13 13.95
N GLN A 126 -5.67 -9.24 14.65
CA GLN A 126 -5.96 -10.59 14.14
C GLN A 126 -7.45 -10.78 13.78
N SER A 127 -8.39 -10.08 14.44
CA SER A 127 -9.81 -10.11 14.06
C SER A 127 -10.09 -9.35 12.77
N THR A 128 -9.31 -8.30 12.46
CA THR A 128 -9.32 -7.59 11.16
C THR A 128 -8.91 -8.54 10.03
N VAL A 129 -7.79 -9.26 10.20
CA VAL A 129 -7.28 -10.26 9.25
C VAL A 129 -8.31 -11.38 9.03
N ALA A 130 -8.83 -11.97 10.11
CA ALA A 130 -9.85 -13.02 10.03
C ALA A 130 -11.13 -12.56 9.32
N SER A 131 -11.54 -11.30 9.53
CA SER A 131 -12.70 -10.71 8.85
C SER A 131 -12.47 -10.59 7.33
N TYR A 132 -11.27 -10.20 6.88
CA TYR A 132 -10.97 -10.14 5.45
C TYR A 132 -10.92 -11.53 4.80
N TYR A 133 -10.42 -12.55 5.49
CA TYR A 133 -10.52 -13.95 5.00
C TYR A 133 -11.96 -14.44 4.90
N ALA A 134 -12.81 -14.15 5.90
CA ALA A 134 -14.23 -14.50 5.86
C ALA A 134 -14.94 -13.84 4.66
N MET A 135 -14.67 -12.55 4.44
CA MET A 135 -15.19 -11.81 3.27
C MET A 135 -14.67 -12.38 1.94
N GLY A 136 -13.41 -12.82 1.87
CA GLY A 136 -12.89 -13.56 0.71
C GLY A 136 -13.64 -14.88 0.46
N GLY A 137 -14.05 -15.57 1.53
CA GLY A 137 -14.94 -16.74 1.45
C GLY A 137 -16.29 -16.40 0.83
N GLU A 138 -16.95 -15.33 1.30
CA GLU A 138 -18.22 -14.83 0.76
C GLU A 138 -18.11 -14.40 -0.72
N ALA A 139 -17.10 -13.62 -1.09
CA ALA A 139 -16.89 -13.19 -2.47
C ALA A 139 -16.68 -14.39 -3.43
N ARG A 140 -16.01 -15.46 -2.96
CA ARG A 140 -15.86 -16.71 -3.71
C ARG A 140 -17.18 -17.48 -3.85
N ALA A 141 -18.07 -17.42 -2.86
CA ALA A 141 -19.40 -18.01 -2.97
C ALA A 141 -20.25 -17.26 -4.01
N TYR A 142 -20.33 -15.94 -3.92
CA TYR A 142 -21.08 -15.13 -4.90
C TYR A 142 -20.49 -15.19 -6.31
N ALA A 143 -19.17 -15.32 -6.48
CA ALA A 143 -18.58 -15.58 -7.80
C ALA A 143 -19.06 -16.91 -8.41
N ARG A 144 -19.23 -17.96 -7.59
CA ARG A 144 -19.76 -19.26 -8.04
C ARG A 144 -21.24 -19.19 -8.40
N GLU A 145 -22.04 -18.48 -7.62
CA GLU A 145 -23.45 -18.22 -7.94
C GLU A 145 -23.60 -17.43 -9.26
N ALA A 146 -22.68 -16.51 -9.51
CA ALA A 146 -22.65 -15.66 -10.70
C ALA A 146 -22.02 -16.32 -11.95
N GLN A 147 -21.68 -17.61 -11.95
CA GLN A 147 -21.01 -18.28 -13.10
C GLN A 147 -21.76 -18.19 -14.44
N ASN A 148 -23.08 -17.95 -14.41
CA ASN A 148 -23.89 -17.74 -15.62
C ASN A 148 -23.90 -16.28 -16.12
N ASP A 149 -23.36 -15.34 -15.34
CA ASP A 149 -23.18 -13.92 -15.68
C ASP A 149 -21.70 -13.54 -15.51
N THR A 150 -20.97 -13.61 -16.62
CA THR A 150 -19.54 -13.34 -16.70
C THR A 150 -19.15 -11.91 -16.26
N GLU A 151 -20.06 -10.94 -16.33
CA GLU A 151 -19.76 -9.57 -15.87
C GLU A 151 -19.84 -9.49 -14.34
N THR A 152 -20.88 -10.09 -13.74
CA THR A 152 -21.04 -10.14 -12.28
C THR A 152 -20.01 -11.07 -11.63
N GLU A 153 -19.66 -12.21 -12.24
CA GLU A 153 -18.57 -13.07 -11.78
C GLU A 153 -17.25 -12.29 -11.69
N LYS A 154 -16.88 -11.57 -12.76
CA LYS A 154 -15.65 -10.73 -12.77
C LYS A 154 -15.64 -9.67 -11.67
N LYS A 155 -16.78 -9.04 -11.37
CA LYS A 155 -16.90 -8.08 -10.26
C LYS A 155 -16.65 -8.75 -8.91
N TRP A 156 -17.17 -9.96 -8.69
CA TRP A 156 -16.91 -10.73 -7.46
C TRP A 156 -15.47 -11.24 -7.35
N LEU A 157 -14.86 -11.70 -8.45
CA LEU A 157 -13.45 -12.09 -8.47
C LEU A 157 -12.51 -10.91 -8.17
N SER A 158 -12.82 -9.71 -8.67
CA SER A 158 -12.10 -8.48 -8.30
C SER A 158 -12.25 -8.14 -6.80
N LEU A 159 -13.43 -8.36 -6.21
CA LEU A 159 -13.64 -8.17 -4.77
C LEU A 159 -12.94 -9.24 -3.91
N LEU A 160 -12.82 -10.48 -4.41
CA LEU A 160 -12.03 -11.53 -3.79
C LEU A 160 -10.54 -11.16 -3.76
N GLU A 161 -9.99 -10.66 -4.88
CA GLU A 161 -8.61 -10.16 -4.93
C GLU A 161 -8.40 -8.99 -3.98
N LEU A 162 -9.30 -8.01 -3.99
CA LEU A 162 -9.25 -6.85 -3.09
C LEU A 162 -9.31 -7.26 -1.61
N SER A 163 -10.14 -8.24 -1.25
CA SER A 163 -10.19 -8.80 0.11
C SER A 163 -8.85 -9.41 0.52
N GLY A 164 -8.16 -10.09 -0.41
CA GLY A 164 -6.82 -10.62 -0.20
C GLY A 164 -5.76 -9.52 0.00
N ILE A 165 -5.83 -8.43 -0.77
CA ILE A 165 -4.93 -7.28 -0.60
C ILE A 165 -5.13 -6.61 0.77
N TYR A 166 -6.37 -6.46 1.23
CA TYR A 166 -6.65 -5.94 2.57
C TYR A 166 -6.18 -6.86 3.70
N ALA A 167 -6.32 -8.18 3.54
CA ALA A 167 -5.77 -9.16 4.49
C ALA A 167 -4.24 -9.07 4.56
N LEU A 168 -3.56 -9.02 3.40
CA LEU A 168 -2.11 -8.86 3.30
C LEU A 168 -1.63 -7.55 3.94
N SER A 169 -2.27 -6.42 3.62
CA SER A 169 -1.94 -5.12 4.20
C SER A 169 -2.12 -5.11 5.73
N SER A 170 -3.12 -5.84 6.23
CA SER A 170 -3.36 -6.00 7.68
C SER A 170 -2.27 -6.84 8.34
N LEU A 171 -1.84 -7.94 7.72
CA LEU A 171 -0.73 -8.78 8.20
C LEU A 171 0.61 -8.00 8.21
N VAL A 172 0.88 -7.18 7.18
CA VAL A 172 2.07 -6.32 7.12
C VAL A 172 2.07 -5.29 8.27
N ALA A 173 0.93 -4.67 8.57
CA ALA A 173 0.79 -3.75 9.69
C ALA A 173 0.90 -4.44 11.07
N LEU A 174 0.68 -5.75 11.13
CA LEU A 174 0.93 -6.60 12.32
C LEU A 174 2.35 -7.17 12.36
N GLN A 175 3.20 -6.85 11.39
CA GLN A 175 4.58 -7.35 11.26
C GLN A 175 4.69 -8.87 11.07
N GLU A 176 3.61 -9.50 10.60
CA GLU A 176 3.51 -10.95 10.32
C GLU A 176 4.17 -11.30 8.96
N TYR A 177 5.42 -10.86 8.75
CA TYR A 177 6.06 -10.79 7.43
C TYR A 177 6.24 -12.17 6.76
N GLU A 178 6.57 -13.22 7.52
CA GLU A 178 6.68 -14.60 7.00
C GLU A 178 5.35 -15.08 6.43
N THR A 179 4.26 -14.85 7.17
CA THR A 179 2.88 -15.13 6.73
C THR A 179 2.50 -14.34 5.48
N CYS A 180 2.97 -13.08 5.38
CA CYS A 180 2.77 -12.25 4.19
C CYS A 180 3.51 -12.82 2.96
N VAL A 181 4.75 -13.29 3.12
CA VAL A 181 5.53 -13.92 2.03
C VAL A 181 4.85 -15.20 1.55
N GLU A 182 4.36 -16.05 2.48
CA GLU A 182 3.63 -17.27 2.11
C GLU A 182 2.30 -16.98 1.40
N PHE A 183 1.59 -15.95 1.86
CA PHE A 183 0.37 -15.46 1.21
C PHE A 183 0.65 -15.00 -0.23
N CYS A 184 1.67 -14.16 -0.43
CA CYS A 184 2.11 -13.71 -1.75
C CYS A 184 2.54 -14.90 -2.63
N ARG A 185 3.26 -15.88 -2.08
CA ARG A 185 3.66 -17.10 -2.80
C ARG A 185 2.45 -17.88 -3.31
N THR A 186 1.47 -18.10 -2.43
CA THR A 186 0.23 -18.81 -2.77
C THR A 186 -0.55 -18.07 -3.84
N HIS A 187 -0.78 -16.76 -3.67
CA HIS A 187 -1.54 -15.95 -4.62
C HIS A 187 -0.83 -15.76 -5.98
N PHE A 188 0.49 -15.58 -6.01
CA PHE A 188 1.28 -15.54 -7.24
C PHE A 188 1.22 -16.87 -8.00
N SER A 189 1.22 -18.01 -7.30
CA SER A 189 1.19 -19.32 -7.94
C SER A 189 -0.04 -19.51 -8.85
N VAL A 190 -1.19 -18.95 -8.43
CA VAL A 190 -2.49 -19.01 -9.11
C VAL A 190 -2.67 -17.87 -10.12
N THR A 191 -2.35 -16.63 -9.73
CA THR A 191 -2.70 -15.43 -10.52
C THR A 191 -1.62 -15.00 -11.51
N LYS A 192 -0.34 -15.31 -11.23
CA LYS A 192 0.83 -14.68 -11.87
C LYS A 192 0.81 -13.14 -11.85
N ASN A 193 0.09 -12.52 -10.92
CA ASN A 193 0.03 -11.08 -10.79
C ASN A 193 1.33 -10.54 -10.17
N VAL A 194 2.02 -9.65 -10.90
CA VAL A 194 3.29 -9.00 -10.51
C VAL A 194 3.22 -8.37 -9.13
N PHE A 195 2.06 -7.85 -8.72
CA PHE A 195 1.84 -7.27 -7.39
C PHE A 195 2.29 -8.21 -6.26
N TYR A 196 1.98 -9.50 -6.33
CA TYR A 196 2.35 -10.47 -5.29
C TYR A 196 3.84 -10.79 -5.31
N ALA A 197 4.47 -10.91 -6.49
CA ALA A 197 5.91 -11.13 -6.59
C ALA A 197 6.71 -9.91 -6.10
N LYS A 198 6.32 -8.70 -6.50
CA LYS A 198 6.88 -7.44 -5.98
C LYS A 198 6.72 -7.32 -4.47
N THR A 199 5.53 -7.60 -3.95
CA THR A 199 5.27 -7.49 -2.51
C THR A 199 6.08 -8.54 -1.74
N ALA A 200 6.18 -9.78 -2.23
CA ALA A 200 7.07 -10.79 -1.66
C ALA A 200 8.55 -10.33 -1.66
N ALA A 201 9.06 -9.76 -2.75
CA ALA A 201 10.42 -9.24 -2.79
C ALA A 201 10.65 -8.16 -1.71
N MET A 202 9.79 -7.15 -1.63
CA MET A 202 9.89 -6.08 -0.64
C MET A 202 9.79 -6.59 0.81
N LEU A 203 8.94 -7.60 1.07
CA LEU A 203 8.83 -8.23 2.39
C LEU A 203 10.08 -9.01 2.77
N ASN A 204 10.66 -9.77 1.84
CA ASN A 204 11.92 -10.49 2.07
C ASN A 204 13.08 -9.51 2.36
N LEU A 205 13.14 -8.37 1.69
CA LEU A 205 14.09 -7.29 2.03
C LEU A 205 13.83 -6.70 3.42
N THR A 206 12.56 -6.52 3.80
CA THR A 206 12.18 -5.97 5.11
C THR A 206 12.62 -6.88 6.27
N ILE A 207 12.69 -8.20 6.06
CA ILE A 207 13.22 -9.16 7.05
C ILE A 207 14.71 -9.48 6.87
N GLY A 208 15.39 -8.87 5.89
CA GLY A 208 16.82 -9.09 5.61
C GLY A 208 17.16 -10.34 4.79
N ASP A 209 16.18 -11.07 4.24
CA ASP A 209 16.41 -12.20 3.34
C ASP A 209 16.61 -11.71 1.90
N THR A 210 17.82 -11.24 1.59
CA THR A 210 18.18 -10.76 0.26
C THR A 210 18.22 -11.89 -0.79
N PHE A 211 18.41 -13.15 -0.37
CA PHE A 211 18.40 -14.31 -1.27
C PHE A 211 16.99 -14.61 -1.78
N SER A 212 16.00 -14.73 -0.88
CA SER A 212 14.60 -14.91 -1.26
C SER A 212 14.04 -13.68 -1.98
N ALA A 213 14.50 -12.46 -1.62
CA ALA A 213 14.14 -11.26 -2.35
C ALA A 213 14.59 -11.30 -3.82
N ARG A 214 15.85 -11.72 -4.08
CA ARG A 214 16.38 -11.91 -5.45
C ARG A 214 15.56 -12.92 -6.24
N TYR A 215 15.19 -14.06 -5.65
CA TYR A 215 14.28 -15.03 -6.29
C TYR A 215 12.95 -14.39 -6.71
N TRP A 216 12.34 -13.58 -5.84
CA TRP A 216 11.08 -12.90 -6.16
C TRP A 216 11.23 -11.80 -7.20
N ILE A 217 12.38 -11.13 -7.27
CA ILE A 217 12.72 -10.15 -8.31
C ILE A 217 12.88 -10.81 -9.67
N ASP A 218 13.48 -12.00 -9.74
CA ASP A 218 13.51 -12.78 -10.98
C ASP A 218 12.08 -13.12 -11.44
N LYS A 219 11.16 -13.42 -10.51
CA LYS A 219 9.72 -13.60 -10.81
C LYS A 219 8.97 -12.33 -11.20
N VAL A 220 9.45 -11.16 -10.79
CA VAL A 220 8.97 -9.88 -11.36
C VAL A 220 9.53 -9.72 -12.78
N ASN A 221 10.84 -9.87 -12.98
CA ASN A 221 11.52 -9.73 -14.27
C ASN A 221 10.99 -10.67 -15.38
N GLU A 222 10.50 -11.86 -15.01
CA GLU A 222 9.81 -12.80 -15.92
C GLU A 222 8.52 -12.23 -16.55
N ILE A 223 7.95 -11.16 -15.99
CA ILE A 223 6.64 -10.60 -16.37
C ILE A 223 6.73 -9.09 -16.67
N ASP A 224 7.47 -8.35 -15.86
CA ASP A 224 7.72 -6.90 -15.94
C ASP A 224 9.17 -6.61 -15.55
N SER A 225 10.04 -6.47 -16.56
CA SER A 225 11.47 -6.22 -16.37
C SER A 225 11.81 -4.79 -15.96
N GLU A 226 10.92 -3.82 -16.19
CA GLU A 226 11.13 -2.44 -15.72
C GLU A 226 10.93 -2.37 -14.21
N GLU A 227 9.84 -2.97 -13.72
CA GLU A 227 9.53 -2.99 -12.29
C GLU A 227 10.51 -3.86 -11.49
N GLY A 228 10.96 -4.98 -12.07
CA GLY A 228 11.98 -5.83 -11.46
C GLY A 228 13.34 -5.15 -11.35
N ALA A 229 13.73 -4.34 -12.34
CA ALA A 229 14.94 -3.52 -12.29
C ALA A 229 14.90 -2.46 -11.16
N LYS A 230 13.74 -1.83 -10.92
CA LYS A 230 13.57 -0.86 -9.80
C LYS A 230 13.76 -1.53 -8.45
N ILE A 231 13.17 -2.70 -8.24
CA ILE A 231 13.32 -3.44 -6.98
C ILE A 231 14.77 -3.96 -6.84
N LEU A 232 15.39 -4.44 -7.92
CA LEU A 232 16.79 -4.87 -7.92
C LEU A 232 17.74 -3.74 -7.53
N ALA A 233 17.44 -2.48 -7.87
CA ALA A 233 18.22 -1.33 -7.41
C ALA A 233 18.15 -1.16 -5.88
N VAL A 234 16.98 -1.40 -5.25
CA VAL A 234 16.84 -1.40 -3.78
C VAL A 234 17.63 -2.55 -3.14
N VAL A 235 17.67 -3.72 -3.78
CA VAL A 235 18.49 -4.86 -3.31
C VAL A 235 19.98 -4.56 -3.45
N LYS A 236 20.41 -4.00 -4.58
CA LYS A 236 21.80 -3.60 -4.77
C LYS A 236 22.22 -2.50 -3.79
N PHE A 237 21.35 -1.55 -3.47
CA PHE A 237 21.60 -0.60 -2.38
C PHE A 237 21.77 -1.33 -1.04
N SER A 238 20.83 -2.22 -0.70
CA SER A 238 20.90 -3.03 0.53
C SER A 238 22.12 -3.96 0.61
N ASP A 239 22.60 -4.48 -0.53
CA ASP A 239 23.75 -5.38 -0.61
C ASP A 239 25.08 -4.58 -0.66
N GLU A 240 25.18 -3.51 -1.47
CA GLU A 240 26.41 -2.69 -1.60
C GLU A 240 26.70 -1.86 -0.34
N ASP A 241 25.66 -1.43 0.39
CA ASP A 241 25.81 -0.86 1.74
C ASP A 241 25.94 -1.93 2.84
N GLY A 242 25.28 -3.07 2.66
CA GLY A 242 25.28 -4.19 3.62
C GLY A 242 26.62 -4.93 3.71
N ASP A 243 27.30 -5.14 2.58
CA ASP A 243 28.55 -5.91 2.45
C ASP A 243 29.75 -5.26 3.16
N ARG A 244 29.60 -4.01 3.62
CA ARG A 244 30.58 -3.35 4.53
C ARG A 244 29.98 -2.99 5.88
N THR A 245 28.73 -2.54 5.94
CA THR A 245 28.11 -2.10 7.20
C THR A 245 27.84 -3.27 8.15
N TYR A 246 27.45 -4.44 7.63
CA TYR A 246 27.19 -5.61 8.48
C TYR A 246 28.49 -6.22 9.07
N PRO A 247 29.56 -6.47 8.29
CA PRO A 247 30.87 -6.87 8.85
C PRO A 247 31.39 -5.88 9.89
N ALA A 248 31.31 -4.58 9.62
CA ALA A 248 31.78 -3.55 10.53
C ALA A 248 31.01 -3.55 11.86
N LEU A 249 29.67 -3.69 11.83
CA LEU A 249 28.88 -3.81 13.06
C LEU A 249 29.17 -5.13 13.80
N VAL A 250 29.42 -6.24 13.11
CA VAL A 250 29.86 -7.50 13.73
C VAL A 250 31.22 -7.34 14.41
N ASP A 251 32.15 -6.64 13.79
CA ASP A 251 33.47 -6.35 14.37
C ASP A 251 33.39 -5.37 15.54
N PHE A 252 32.45 -4.42 15.51
CA PHE A 252 32.13 -3.56 16.66
C PHE A 252 31.65 -4.38 17.87
N TYR A 253 30.63 -5.24 17.68
CA TYR A 253 30.13 -6.12 18.74
C TYR A 253 31.15 -7.18 19.19
N SER A 254 32.13 -7.51 18.34
CA SER A 254 33.25 -8.40 18.67
C SER A 254 34.42 -7.68 19.37
N GLY A 255 34.30 -6.37 19.65
CA GLY A 255 35.33 -5.58 20.32
C GLY A 255 36.47 -5.08 19.41
N LYS A 256 36.42 -5.34 18.09
CA LYS A 256 37.35 -4.78 17.09
C LYS A 256 36.94 -3.36 16.67
N VAL A 257 36.71 -2.50 17.65
CA VAL A 257 36.04 -1.21 17.47
C VAL A 257 36.75 -0.29 16.46
N LYS A 258 38.08 -0.36 16.37
CA LYS A 258 38.86 0.43 15.40
C LYS A 258 38.64 -0.01 13.95
N ASP A 259 38.55 -1.31 13.73
CA ASP A 259 38.40 -1.89 12.40
C ASP A 259 36.98 -1.58 11.88
N ALA A 260 35.98 -1.78 12.76
CA ALA A 260 34.59 -1.38 12.55
C ALA A 260 34.41 0.11 12.20
N LEU A 261 35.07 1.02 12.92
CA LEU A 261 35.04 2.45 12.60
C LEU A 261 35.63 2.74 11.21
N THR A 262 36.76 2.11 10.87
CA THR A 262 37.42 2.29 9.57
C THR A 262 36.53 1.81 8.41
N GLU A 263 35.83 0.70 8.59
CA GLU A 263 34.91 0.15 7.59
C GLU A 263 33.63 1.00 7.44
N LEU A 264 33.05 1.49 8.56
CA LEU A 264 31.89 2.39 8.55
C LEU A 264 32.21 3.76 7.93
N GLU A 265 33.38 4.34 8.25
CA GLU A 265 33.88 5.57 7.62
C GLU A 265 34.01 5.39 6.10
N SER A 266 34.62 4.28 5.65
CA SER A 266 34.75 3.97 4.22
C SER A 266 33.40 3.76 3.53
N ALA A 267 32.47 3.02 4.15
CA ALA A 267 31.13 2.80 3.62
C ALA A 267 30.35 4.12 3.47
N ALA A 268 30.37 4.97 4.50
CA ALA A 268 29.69 6.26 4.50
C ALA A 268 30.28 7.25 3.46
N MET A 269 31.60 7.27 3.27
CA MET A 269 32.25 8.12 2.25
C MET A 269 31.89 7.71 0.82
N ASN A 270 31.94 6.40 0.51
CA ASN A 270 31.64 5.91 -0.85
C ASN A 270 30.18 6.20 -1.23
N GLN A 271 29.26 6.10 -0.28
CA GLN A 271 27.84 6.33 -0.47
C GLN A 271 27.49 7.80 -0.71
N HIS A 272 28.17 8.75 -0.03
CA HIS A 272 27.97 10.18 -0.22
C HIS A 272 28.28 10.64 -1.67
N SER A 273 29.32 10.05 -2.29
CA SER A 273 29.71 10.32 -3.67
C SER A 273 28.67 9.86 -4.71
N ALA A 274 27.80 8.91 -4.36
CA ALA A 274 26.89 8.26 -5.31
C ALA A 274 25.55 9.00 -5.50
N ASN A 275 24.98 9.59 -4.45
CA ASN A 275 23.67 10.27 -4.50
C ASN A 275 23.57 11.35 -3.41
N GLY A 276 23.89 12.60 -3.75
CA GLY A 276 24.02 13.74 -2.82
C GLY A 276 22.74 14.28 -2.16
N ALA A 277 21.76 13.42 -1.85
CA ALA A 277 20.51 13.80 -1.19
C ALA A 277 19.87 12.65 -0.39
N LEU A 278 20.55 12.15 0.65
CA LEU A 278 19.96 11.41 1.78
C LEU A 278 20.98 11.29 2.92
N LEU A 279 20.57 11.49 4.19
CA LEU A 279 21.34 11.00 5.33
C LEU A 279 21.24 9.48 5.32
N SER A 280 22.31 8.82 4.90
CA SER A 280 22.30 7.38 4.73
C SER A 280 22.39 6.63 6.07
N SER A 281 21.90 5.39 6.07
CA SER A 281 22.01 4.46 7.19
C SER A 281 23.45 4.32 7.72
N ASN A 282 24.44 4.39 6.83
CA ASN A 282 25.84 4.17 7.17
C ASN A 282 26.41 5.37 7.95
N ILE A 283 26.02 6.60 7.59
CA ILE A 283 26.36 7.81 8.37
C ILE A 283 25.69 7.76 9.75
N ALA A 284 24.43 7.34 9.82
CA ALA A 284 23.72 7.19 11.09
C ALA A 284 24.36 6.13 12.00
N ASN A 285 24.72 4.97 11.44
CA ASN A 285 25.41 3.89 12.16
C ASN A 285 26.81 4.32 12.61
N LEU A 286 27.58 5.00 11.75
CA LEU A 286 28.89 5.55 12.09
C LEU A 286 28.80 6.54 13.27
N PHE A 287 27.84 7.46 13.23
CA PHE A 287 27.67 8.45 14.30
C PHE A 287 27.22 7.81 15.61
N ALA A 288 26.37 6.78 15.56
CA ALA A 288 26.02 5.99 16.73
C ALA A 288 27.25 5.28 17.34
N VAL A 289 28.15 4.73 16.51
CA VAL A 289 29.40 4.12 17.01
C VAL A 289 30.36 5.18 17.56
N TYR A 290 30.44 6.38 16.97
CA TYR A 290 31.20 7.49 17.57
C TYR A 290 30.69 7.83 18.98
N ASP A 291 29.38 8.03 19.17
CA ASP A 291 28.80 8.37 20.49
C ASP A 291 29.00 7.27 21.55
N LEU A 292 29.10 6.01 21.15
CA LEU A 292 29.27 4.87 22.05
C LEU A 292 30.73 4.63 22.46
N VAL A 293 31.70 5.17 21.73
CA VAL A 293 33.13 4.77 21.83
C VAL A 293 34.05 5.94 22.10
N LEU A 294 33.83 7.08 21.44
CA LEU A 294 34.79 8.17 21.40
C LEU A 294 34.43 9.21 22.46
N PRO A 295 35.37 9.59 23.35
CA PRO A 295 35.10 10.63 24.35
C PRO A 295 34.81 12.00 23.71
N ASP A 296 35.31 12.22 22.49
CA ASP A 296 35.18 13.45 21.71
C ASP A 296 34.32 13.25 20.45
N ALA A 297 33.25 12.46 20.53
CA ALA A 297 32.39 12.04 19.41
C ALA A 297 31.92 13.20 18.50
N GLU A 298 31.62 14.37 19.09
CA GLU A 298 31.19 15.57 18.34
C GLU A 298 32.31 16.14 17.44
N GLU A 299 33.57 16.12 17.90
CA GLU A 299 34.71 16.55 17.08
C GLU A 299 34.94 15.58 15.91
N HIS A 300 34.73 14.28 16.15
CA HIS A 300 34.80 13.25 15.11
C HIS A 300 33.67 13.35 14.07
N ARG A 301 32.43 13.62 14.50
CA ARG A 301 31.33 13.99 13.59
C ARG A 301 31.70 15.17 12.71
N GLN A 302 32.13 16.28 13.31
CA GLN A 302 32.41 17.50 12.55
C GLN A 302 33.59 17.30 11.57
N LYS A 303 34.65 16.58 11.99
CA LYS A 303 35.75 16.20 11.09
C LYS A 303 35.27 15.37 9.90
N PHE A 304 34.39 14.38 10.14
CA PHE A 304 33.84 13.54 9.09
C PHE A 304 32.96 14.34 8.11
N VAL A 305 32.04 15.18 8.61
CA VAL A 305 31.21 16.07 7.77
C VAL A 305 32.08 17.00 6.92
N ASN A 306 33.08 17.66 7.51
CA ASN A 306 34.02 18.52 6.79
C ASN A 306 34.80 17.77 5.68
N SER A 307 35.03 16.46 5.85
CA SER A 307 35.69 15.62 4.85
C SER A 307 34.78 15.24 3.68
N LEU A 308 33.46 15.18 3.89
CA LEU A 308 32.48 15.01 2.82
C LEU A 308 32.33 16.29 1.97
N GLU A 309 32.42 17.47 2.60
CA GLU A 309 32.29 18.77 1.95
C GLU A 309 33.57 19.25 1.19
N SER A 310 34.66 18.47 1.25
CA SER A 310 35.96 18.87 0.67
C SER A 310 36.03 18.62 -0.85
N PRO A 311 36.29 19.63 -1.71
CA PRO A 311 36.13 19.54 -3.17
C PRO A 311 37.32 18.90 -3.91
N HIS A 312 37.82 17.75 -3.42
CA HIS A 312 39.02 17.07 -3.97
C HIS A 312 38.77 15.67 -4.55
N LEU A 313 37.53 15.38 -4.97
CA LEU A 313 37.18 14.17 -5.71
C LEU A 313 36.75 14.42 -7.17
N GLU A 314 37.12 15.57 -7.75
CA GLU A 314 37.14 15.73 -9.21
C GLU A 314 38.49 15.33 -9.81
N SER A 315 38.47 14.34 -10.72
CA SER A 315 39.51 14.04 -11.72
C SER A 315 40.87 13.45 -11.27
N THR A 316 40.92 12.16 -10.90
CA THR A 316 42.14 11.36 -11.15
C THR A 316 41.91 9.85 -11.37
N GLU A 317 41.07 9.44 -12.33
CA GLU A 317 41.21 8.15 -13.06
C GLU A 317 40.20 8.00 -14.23
N MET A 318 40.30 8.85 -15.25
CA MET A 318 39.58 8.63 -16.52
C MET A 318 40.41 9.06 -17.74
N THR A 319 41.70 8.68 -17.77
CA THR A 319 42.65 9.08 -18.81
C THR A 319 43.63 7.96 -19.22
N ALA A 320 43.15 6.70 -19.24
CA ALA A 320 43.95 5.53 -19.65
C ALA A 320 43.30 4.67 -20.76
N TYR A 321 42.06 4.97 -21.17
CA TYR A 321 41.45 4.42 -22.39
C TYR A 321 41.20 5.56 -23.37
N PHE A 322 41.40 5.28 -24.66
CA PHE A 322 41.47 6.26 -25.78
C PHE A 322 42.74 7.13 -25.87
N ARG A 323 43.89 6.45 -26.05
CA ARG A 323 44.81 6.78 -27.15
C ARG A 323 45.35 5.49 -27.77
N THR A 324 45.20 5.42 -29.09
CA THR A 324 45.80 4.53 -30.10
C THR A 324 47.14 3.88 -29.71
N ASP A 325 47.46 2.66 -30.14
CA ASP A 325 47.14 2.05 -31.45
C ASP A 325 45.90 1.13 -31.53
#